data_AF-A0A962Z5G1-F1
#
_entry.id   AF-A0A962Z5G1-F1
#
_cell.length_a   1.000
_cell.length_b   1.000
_cell.length_c   1.000
_cell.angle_alpha   90.00
_cell.angle_beta   90.00
_cell.angle_gamma   90.00
#
_symmetry.space_group_name_H-M   'P 1'
#
loop_
_entity.id
_entity.type
_entity.pdbx_description
1 polymer ?
#
loop_
_entity_poly.entity_id
_entity_poly.type
_entity_poly.pdbx_seq_one_letter_code
_entity_poly.pdbx_strand_id
1 'polypeptide(L)'
;AELADCVEFASVENMRKLEEKRVFWLSGSRMKAKDKNNPNSFKVRRAKVGGFRDYFEDGQIEQIEAMIGRDLLPGFGYGRKEGADAHKAIGA
;
A
#
# COMPACT_ATOMS: atom_id res chain seq x y z
N ALA A 1 14.37 19.39 -10.75
CA ALA A 1 13.86 18.50 -11.82
C ALA A 1 13.91 17.06 -11.33
N GLU A 2 15.10 16.50 -11.09
CA GLU A 2 15.29 15.07 -10.76
C GLU A 2 14.38 14.49 -9.67
N LEU A 3 14.21 15.17 -8.52
CA LEU A 3 13.34 14.65 -7.46
C LEU A 3 11.86 14.60 -7.88
N ALA A 4 11.38 15.63 -8.58
CA ALA A 4 10.00 15.68 -9.06
C ALA A 4 9.76 14.60 -10.12
N ASP A 5 10.73 14.38 -11.00
CA ASP A 5 10.69 13.33 -12.01
C ASP A 5 10.69 11.93 -11.37
N CYS A 6 11.47 11.73 -10.30
CA CYS A 6 11.43 10.50 -9.51
C CYS A 6 10.07 10.27 -8.84
N VAL A 7 9.46 11.31 -8.27
CA VAL A 7 8.12 11.23 -7.66
C VAL A 7 7.05 10.94 -8.70
N GLU A 8 7.08 11.61 -9.85
CA GLU A 8 6.16 11.36 -10.95
C GLU A 8 6.32 9.94 -11.49
N PHE A 9 7.55 9.51 -11.72
CA PHE A 9 7.84 8.16 -12.18
C PHE A 9 7.30 7.12 -11.19
N ALA A 10 7.52 7.32 -9.88
CA ALA A 10 7.06 6.42 -8.82
C ALA A 10 5.58 6.56 -8.45
N SER A 11 4.85 7.53 -9.03
CA SER A 11 3.44 7.75 -8.73
C SER A 11 2.59 6.51 -9.00
N VAL A 12 1.54 6.33 -8.20
CA VAL A 12 0.60 5.20 -8.33
C VAL A 12 0.00 5.17 -9.74
N GLU A 13 -0.38 6.34 -10.26
CA GLU A 13 -0.97 6.52 -11.57
C GLU A 13 -0.02 6.10 -12.68
N ASN A 14 1.26 6.46 -12.58
CA ASN A 14 2.26 6.02 -13.55
C ASN A 14 2.53 4.51 -13.41
N MET A 15 2.64 3.97 -12.20
CA MET A 15 2.88 2.54 -11.97
C MET A 15 1.78 1.66 -12.58
N ARG A 16 0.51 2.08 -12.55
CA ARG A 16 -0.58 1.40 -13.29
C ARG A 16 -0.31 1.36 -14.79
N LYS A 17 0.04 2.51 -15.37
CA LYS A 17 0.35 2.62 -16.81
C LYS A 17 1.53 1.72 -17.18
N LEU A 18 2.57 1.63 -16.34
CA LEU A 18 3.72 0.77 -16.59
C LEU A 18 3.38 -0.72 -16.54
N GLU A 19 2.53 -1.15 -15.59
CA GLU A 19 2.04 -2.53 -15.49
C GLU A 19 1.21 -2.92 -16.73
N GLU A 20 0.37 -2.01 -17.24
CA GLU A 20 -0.41 -2.21 -18.46
C GLU A 20 0.45 -2.25 -19.73
N LYS A 21 1.38 -1.30 -19.88
CA LYS A 21 2.24 -1.11 -21.06
C LYS A 21 3.37 -2.14 -21.16
N ARG A 22 3.56 -3.00 -20.14
CA ARG A 22 4.59 -4.06 -20.11
C ARG A 22 6.02 -3.52 -20.27
N VAL A 23 6.30 -2.36 -19.69
CA VAL A 23 7.62 -1.68 -19.80
C VAL A 23 8.75 -2.55 -19.23
N PHE A 24 8.46 -3.38 -18.24
CA PHE A 24 9.42 -4.33 -17.66
C PHE A 24 9.44 -5.69 -18.39
N TRP A 25 9.57 -5.69 -19.72
CA TRP A 25 9.51 -6.94 -20.51
C TRP A 25 10.64 -7.92 -20.19
N LEU A 26 11.81 -7.43 -19.78
CA LEU A 26 12.94 -8.26 -19.33
C LEU A 26 12.62 -9.02 -18.03
N SER A 27 11.64 -8.57 -17.25
CA SER A 27 11.14 -9.27 -16.05
C SER A 27 10.09 -10.35 -16.38
N GLY A 28 9.89 -10.65 -17.66
CA GLY A 28 8.96 -11.68 -18.12
C GLY A 28 7.50 -11.37 -17.76
N SER A 29 6.78 -12.37 -17.24
CA SER A 29 5.38 -12.22 -16.80
C SER A 29 5.25 -11.65 -15.39
N ARG A 30 6.35 -11.52 -14.63
CA ARG A 30 6.31 -11.14 -13.21
C ARG A 30 5.68 -9.77 -13.00
N MET A 31 5.92 -8.81 -13.89
CA MET A 31 5.42 -7.44 -13.80
C MET A 31 4.15 -7.20 -14.62
N LYS A 32 3.32 -8.24 -14.79
CA LYS A 32 2.03 -8.16 -15.49
C LYS A 32 0.91 -8.71 -14.61
N ALA A 33 -0.31 -8.24 -14.84
CA ALA A 33 -1.50 -8.87 -14.28
C ALA A 33 -1.65 -10.28 -14.86
N LYS A 34 -2.04 -11.24 -14.02
CA LYS A 34 -2.34 -12.62 -14.46
C LYS A 34 -3.57 -12.68 -15.35
N ASP A 35 -4.63 -11.95 -14.95
CA ASP A 35 -5.87 -11.77 -15.69
C ASP A 35 -6.18 -10.27 -15.78
N LYS A 36 -6.35 -9.77 -17.01
CA LYS A 36 -6.63 -8.34 -17.25
C LYS A 36 -8.07 -7.96 -16.94
N ASN A 37 -8.98 -8.92 -16.93
CA ASN A 37 -10.40 -8.69 -16.67
C ASN A 37 -10.73 -8.73 -15.18
N ASN A 38 -9.75 -9.12 -14.34
CA ASN A 38 -9.88 -9.13 -12.90
C ASN A 38 -9.03 -8.00 -12.28
N PRO A 39 -9.65 -6.92 -11.77
CA PRO A 39 -8.93 -5.82 -11.13
C PRO A 39 -8.03 -6.25 -9.95
N ASN A 40 -8.34 -7.39 -9.31
CA ASN A 40 -7.53 -7.94 -8.22
C ASN A 40 -6.27 -8.69 -8.68
N SER A 41 -6.13 -8.96 -9.98
CA SER A 41 -4.95 -9.61 -10.55
C SER A 41 -3.80 -8.64 -10.85
N PHE A 42 -4.07 -7.34 -10.83
CA PHE A 42 -3.05 -6.30 -10.93
C PHE A 42 -2.29 -6.20 -9.61
N LYS A 43 -1.04 -5.75 -9.66
CA LYS A 43 -0.27 -5.42 -8.46
C LYS A 43 -0.66 -4.03 -7.97
N VAL A 44 -0.78 -3.08 -8.90
CA VAL A 44 -1.15 -1.70 -8.59
C VAL A 44 -2.67 -1.57 -8.55
N ARG A 45 -3.30 -1.94 -7.42
CA ARG A 45 -4.76 -2.10 -7.27
C ARG A 45 -5.51 -0.85 -6.82
N ARG A 46 -5.79 -0.64 -5.54
CA ARG A 46 -6.53 0.55 -5.06
C ARG A 46 -5.60 1.66 -4.59
N ALA A 47 -4.44 1.30 -4.05
CA ALA A 47 -3.48 2.22 -3.43
C ALA A 47 -4.11 3.14 -2.36
N LYS A 48 -5.15 2.64 -1.67
CA LYS A 48 -5.82 3.35 -0.57
C LYS A 48 -5.13 3.01 0.75
N VAL A 49 -4.70 4.04 1.48
CA VAL A 49 -4.22 3.89 2.86
C VAL A 49 -5.37 3.34 3.72
N GLY A 50 -5.09 2.28 4.48
CA GLY A 50 -6.11 1.62 5.31
C GLY A 50 -7.19 0.87 4.52
N GLY A 51 -6.99 0.60 3.23
CA GLY A 51 -8.01 -0.03 2.37
C GLY A 51 -8.47 -1.43 2.79
N PHE A 52 -7.75 -2.12 3.69
CA PHE A 52 -8.19 -3.40 4.26
C PHE A 52 -9.52 -3.28 5.01
N ARG A 53 -9.82 -2.10 5.58
CA ARG A 53 -11.07 -1.82 6.29
C ARG A 53 -12.31 -1.93 5.39
N ASP A 54 -12.14 -1.85 4.08
CA ASP A 54 -13.23 -2.06 3.13
C ASP A 54 -13.60 -3.56 2.95
N TYR A 55 -12.87 -4.48 3.59
CA TYR A 55 -13.02 -5.93 3.45
C TYR A 55 -13.33 -6.67 4.76
N PHE A 56 -13.23 -5.98 5.90
CA PHE A 56 -13.41 -6.57 7.23
C PHE A 56 -14.49 -5.82 8.00
N GLU A 57 -15.22 -6.55 8.83
CA GLU A 57 -16.18 -5.99 9.77
C GLU A 57 -15.45 -5.31 10.94
N ASP A 58 -16.11 -4.38 11.63
CA ASP A 58 -15.52 -3.61 12.74
C ASP A 58 -14.90 -4.50 13.82
N GLY A 59 -15.57 -5.61 14.18
CA GLY A 59 -15.04 -6.58 15.15
C GLY A 59 -13.76 -7.27 14.69
N GLN A 60 -13.61 -7.53 13.39
CA GLN A 60 -12.41 -8.13 12.81
C GLN A 60 -11.27 -7.10 12.73
N ILE A 61 -11.60 -5.84 12.43
CA ILE A 61 -10.63 -4.74 12.46
C ILE A 61 -10.06 -4.58 13.87
N GLU A 62 -10.91 -4.56 14.91
CA GLU A 62 -10.45 -4.47 16.29
C GLU A 62 -9.56 -5.65 16.70
N GLN A 63 -9.87 -6.88 16.24
CA GLN A 63 -8.98 -8.03 16.44
C GLN A 63 -7.62 -7.84 15.79
N ILE A 64 -7.56 -7.32 14.55
CA ILE A 64 -6.30 -7.03 13.86
C ILE A 64 -5.49 -5.98 14.61
N GLU A 65 -6.11 -4.88 15.01
CA GLU A 65 -5.46 -3.80 15.77
C GLU A 65 -4.93 -4.31 17.13
N ALA A 66 -5.67 -5.20 17.80
CA ALA A 66 -5.23 -5.84 19.03
C ALA A 66 -4.03 -6.78 18.80
N MET A 67 -4.03 -7.57 17.73
CA MET A 67 -2.89 -8.42 17.35
C MET A 67 -1.64 -7.58 17.05
N ILE A 68 -1.79 -6.47 16.33
CA ILE A 68 -0.68 -5.55 16.04
C ILE A 68 -0.07 -5.01 17.33
N GLY A 69 -0.89 -4.53 18.27
CA GLY A 69 -0.41 -3.99 19.53
C GLY A 69 0.21 -5.02 20.47
N ARG A 70 -0.19 -6.30 20.36
CA ARG A 70 0.31 -7.40 21.19
C ARG A 70 1.58 -8.05 20.63
N ASP A 71 1.61 -8.30 19.32
CA ASP A 71 2.57 -9.21 18.70
C ASP A 71 3.72 -8.50 17.97
N LEU A 72 3.52 -7.26 17.51
CA LEU A 72 4.59 -6.52 16.83
C LEU A 72 5.48 -5.80 17.85
N LEU A 73 6.76 -5.65 17.47
CA LEU A 73 7.76 -5.00 18.31
C LEU A 73 7.35 -3.54 18.59
N PRO A 74 7.27 -3.14 19.88
CA PRO A 74 7.04 -1.75 20.26
C PRO A 74 8.14 -0.81 19.75
N GLY A 75 7.82 0.47 19.60
CA GLY A 75 8.76 1.53 19.20
C GLY A 75 8.97 1.68 17.68
N PHE A 76 8.39 0.81 16.87
CA PHE A 76 8.41 0.91 15.40
C PHE A 76 7.20 1.66 14.82
N GLY A 77 6.24 2.10 15.65
CA GLY A 77 5.11 2.91 15.20
C GLY A 77 3.92 2.10 14.69
N TYR A 78 3.90 0.78 14.87
CA TYR A 78 2.83 -0.07 14.36
C TYR A 78 1.54 0.01 15.18
N GLY A 79 1.65 0.17 16.50
CA GLY A 79 0.49 0.20 17.39
C GLY A 79 -0.30 1.51 17.29
N ARG A 80 -1.62 1.47 17.53
CA ARG A 80 -2.53 2.65 17.50
C ARG A 80 -1.98 3.87 18.25
N LYS A 81 -1.44 3.65 19.45
CA LYS A 81 -0.89 4.73 20.28
C LYS A 81 0.32 5.38 19.61
N GLU A 82 1.27 4.56 19.18
CA GLU A 82 2.50 5.03 18.53
C GLU A 82 2.23 5.68 17.18
N GLY A 83 1.29 5.14 16.39
CA GLY A 83 0.86 5.74 15.13
C GLY A 83 0.16 7.09 15.31
N ALA A 84 -0.65 7.24 16.38
CA ALA A 84 -1.26 8.52 16.72
C ALA A 84 -0.21 9.54 17.18
N ASP A 85 0.79 9.11 17.96
CA ASP A 85 1.89 9.96 18.40
C ASP A 85 2.77 10.40 17.22
N ALA A 86 3.06 9.48 16.29
CA ALA A 86 3.76 9.78 15.05
C ALA A 86 3.00 10.80 14.20
N HIS A 87 1.70 10.59 13.95
CA HIS A 87 0.87 11.54 13.17
C HIS A 87 0.86 12.94 13.79
N LYS A 88 0.81 13.05 15.12
CA LYS A 88 0.91 14.35 15.80
C LYS A 88 2.27 15.02 15.59
N ALA A 89 3.35 14.25 15.57
CA ALA A 89 4.71 14.77 15.37
C ALA A 89 4.96 15.29 13.94
N ILE A 90 4.28 14.76 12.92
CA ILE A 90 4.41 15.23 11.52
C ILE A 90 3.49 16.42 11.19
N GLY A 91 2.51 16.68 12.06
CA GLY A 91 1.49 17.73 11.86
C GLY A 91 1.70 19.01 12.68
N ALA A 92 2.86 19.16 13.33
CA ALA A 92 3.27 20.37 14.08
C ALA A 92 4.40 21.11 13.36
#